data_AF-A0A286TVR0-F1
#
_entry.id   AF-A0A286TVR0-F1
#
_cell.length_a   1.000
_cell.length_b   1.000
_cell.length_c   1.000
_cell.angle_alpha   90.00
_cell.angle_beta   90.00
_cell.angle_gamma   90.00
#
_symmetry.space_group_name_H-M   'P 1'
#
loop_
_entity.id
_entity.type
_entity.pdbx_description
1 polymer ?
#
loop_
_entity_poly.entity_id
_entity_poly.type
_entity_poly.pdbx_seq_one_letter_code
_entity_poly.pdbx_strand_id
1 'polypeptide(L)'
;MSALIEELKKEHTEIIDTLKECRELGFFTKKGQTKLISIKANLLEHFKEEEEKFYPALRKAAVQNTKLKKELDVFAKDWGNVSGIAFEIFDSYEKGFSGDRFLLDFGILFSVLRNRMRYEENILYGEYDKLAGM
;
A
#
# COMPACT_ATOMS: atom_id res chain seq x y z
N MET A 1 14.57 -14.77 2.98
CA MET A 1 13.58 -13.85 2.38
C MET A 1 13.58 -14.01 0.88
N SER A 2 12.41 -14.17 0.30
CA SER A 2 12.26 -14.38 -1.14
C SER A 2 12.53 -13.14 -1.98
N ALA A 3 12.91 -13.34 -3.24
CA ALA A 3 13.10 -12.25 -4.19
C ALA A 3 11.84 -11.38 -4.32
N LEU A 4 10.65 -11.99 -4.30
CA LEU A 4 9.37 -11.28 -4.32
C LEU A 4 9.21 -10.38 -3.08
N ILE A 5 9.53 -10.87 -1.88
CA ILE A 5 9.41 -10.06 -0.66
C ILE A 5 10.40 -8.90 -0.65
N GLU A 6 11.63 -9.11 -1.10
CA GLU A 6 12.62 -8.03 -1.20
C GLU A 6 12.17 -6.95 -2.20
N GLU A 7 11.57 -7.35 -3.32
CA GLU A 7 11.00 -6.43 -4.32
C GLU A 7 9.84 -5.60 -3.74
N LEU A 8 8.85 -6.26 -3.12
CA LEU A 8 7.71 -5.56 -2.51
C LEU A 8 8.14 -4.59 -1.39
N LYS A 9 9.15 -4.95 -0.57
CA LYS A 9 9.72 -4.04 0.44
C LYS A 9 10.42 -2.82 -0.16
N LYS A 10 11.10 -3.01 -1.31
CA LYS A 10 11.71 -1.91 -2.04
C LYS A 10 10.63 -0.95 -2.54
N GLU A 11 9.56 -1.48 -3.11
CA GLU A 11 8.40 -0.68 -3.56
C GLU A 11 7.76 0.09 -2.40
N HIS A 12 7.57 -0.53 -1.24
CA HIS A 12 7.07 0.17 -0.04
C HIS A 12 7.95 1.37 0.33
N THR A 13 9.26 1.18 0.31
CA THR A 13 10.22 2.24 0.62
C THR A 13 10.08 3.39 -0.39
N GLU A 14 10.03 3.07 -1.68
CA GLU A 14 9.87 4.05 -2.75
C GLU A 14 8.56 4.83 -2.65
N ILE A 15 7.45 4.15 -2.38
CA ILE A 15 6.14 4.80 -2.20
C ILE A 15 6.16 5.78 -1.03
N ILE A 16 6.69 5.34 0.12
CA ILE A 16 6.74 6.16 1.34
C ILE A 16 7.67 7.36 1.16
N ASP A 17 8.83 7.18 0.54
CA ASP A 17 9.77 8.28 0.29
C ASP A 17 9.22 9.27 -0.73
N THR A 18 8.52 8.79 -1.76
CA THR A 18 7.84 9.65 -2.75
C THR A 18 6.73 10.47 -2.08
N LEU A 19 5.97 9.89 -1.14
CA LEU A 19 4.97 10.63 -0.35
C LEU A 19 5.62 11.70 0.53
N LYS A 20 6.77 11.42 1.17
CA LYS A 20 7.52 12.43 1.95
C LYS A 20 8.01 13.56 1.04
N GLU A 21 8.54 13.23 -0.12
CA GLU A 21 9.02 14.22 -1.09
C GLU A 21 7.88 15.12 -1.59
N CYS A 22 6.68 14.57 -1.83
CA CYS A 22 5.47 15.37 -2.12
C CYS A 22 5.20 16.43 -1.04
N ARG A 23 5.35 16.05 0.22
CA ARG A 23 5.16 16.96 1.36
C ARG A 23 6.22 18.04 1.39
N GLU A 24 7.48 17.69 1.15
CA GLU A 24 8.61 18.62 1.14
C GLU A 24 8.54 19.63 -0.01
N LEU A 25 8.14 19.16 -1.19
CA LEU A 25 7.95 20.01 -2.38
C LEU A 25 6.72 20.92 -2.28
N GLY A 26 5.84 20.68 -1.30
CA GLY A 26 4.58 21.39 -1.11
C GLY A 26 3.50 20.91 -2.08
N PHE A 27 2.37 20.52 -1.51
CA PHE A 27 1.27 19.89 -2.24
C PHE A 27 0.56 20.78 -3.28
N PHE A 28 0.67 22.09 -3.11
CA PHE A 28 0.09 23.07 -4.03
C PHE A 28 1.05 23.51 -5.14
N THR A 29 2.27 22.99 -5.15
CA THR A 29 3.22 23.26 -6.24
C THR A 29 2.99 22.26 -7.38
N LYS A 30 3.24 22.68 -8.62
CA LYS A 30 3.19 21.76 -9.77
C LYS A 30 4.07 20.52 -9.55
N LYS A 31 5.24 20.69 -8.93
CA LYS A 31 6.16 19.59 -8.62
C LYS A 31 5.56 18.60 -7.62
N GLY A 32 4.99 19.10 -6.52
CA GLY A 32 4.31 18.26 -5.53
C GLY A 32 3.11 17.52 -6.12
N GLN A 33 2.33 18.18 -6.99
CA GLN A 33 1.18 17.57 -7.68
C GLN A 33 1.60 16.48 -8.67
N THR A 34 2.61 16.75 -9.53
CA THR A 34 3.14 15.74 -10.46
C THR A 34 3.65 14.52 -9.71
N LYS A 35 4.35 14.73 -8.59
CA LYS A 35 4.85 13.65 -7.76
C LYS A 35 3.71 12.85 -7.12
N LEU A 36 2.63 13.52 -6.67
CA LEU A 36 1.48 12.84 -6.07
C LEU A 36 0.75 11.96 -7.08
N ILE A 37 0.60 12.44 -8.31
CA ILE A 37 0.03 11.66 -9.42
C ILE A 37 0.91 10.43 -9.73
N SER A 38 2.24 10.58 -9.71
CA SER A 38 3.13 9.44 -9.94
C SER A 38 2.99 8.33 -8.89
N ILE A 39 2.67 8.69 -7.63
CA ILE A 39 2.46 7.72 -6.55
C ILE A 39 1.24 6.84 -6.84
N LYS A 40 0.19 7.39 -7.45
CA LYS A 40 -1.02 6.62 -7.81
C LYS A 40 -0.68 5.47 -8.75
N ALA A 41 0.14 5.73 -9.77
CA ALA A 41 0.57 4.72 -10.73
C ALA A 41 1.38 3.61 -10.05
N ASN A 42 2.36 4.00 -9.22
CA ASN A 42 3.20 3.05 -8.48
C ASN A 42 2.37 2.20 -7.50
N LEU A 43 1.40 2.80 -6.80
CA LEU A 43 0.50 2.06 -5.90
C LEU A 43 -0.38 1.06 -6.64
N LEU A 44 -0.91 1.44 -7.80
CA LEU A 44 -1.73 0.55 -8.63
C LEU A 44 -0.93 -0.67 -9.11
N GLU A 45 0.31 -0.44 -9.55
CA GLU A 45 1.22 -1.50 -9.98
C GLU A 45 1.57 -2.43 -8.81
N HIS A 46 1.96 -1.85 -7.67
CA HIS A 46 2.25 -2.59 -6.43
C HIS A 46 1.07 -3.47 -6.00
N PHE A 47 -0.14 -2.92 -5.93
CA PHE A 47 -1.33 -3.69 -5.55
C PHE A 47 -1.66 -4.82 -6.52
N LYS A 48 -1.44 -4.57 -7.81
CA LYS A 48 -1.63 -5.59 -8.84
C LYS A 48 -0.63 -6.73 -8.65
N GLU A 49 0.63 -6.41 -8.43
CA GLU A 49 1.67 -7.40 -8.17
C GLU A 49 1.34 -8.27 -6.96
N GLU A 50 0.86 -7.66 -5.88
CA GLU A 50 0.50 -8.40 -4.68
C GLU A 50 -0.69 -9.34 -4.92
N GLU A 51 -1.74 -8.89 -5.61
CA GLU A 51 -2.90 -9.73 -5.94
C GLU A 51 -2.56 -10.86 -6.93
N GLU A 52 -1.58 -10.66 -7.82
CA GLU A 52 -1.18 -11.67 -8.80
C GLU A 52 -0.17 -12.69 -8.25
N LYS A 53 0.77 -12.25 -7.41
CA LYS A 53 1.94 -13.06 -7.02
C LYS A 53 1.99 -13.40 -5.53
N PHE A 54 1.57 -12.49 -4.66
CA PHE A 54 1.76 -12.61 -3.21
C PHE A 54 0.54 -13.25 -2.53
N TYR A 55 -0.63 -12.61 -2.62
CA TYR A 55 -1.86 -13.04 -1.96
C TYR A 55 -2.36 -14.41 -2.38
N PRO A 56 -2.28 -14.84 -3.66
CA PRO A 56 -2.78 -16.16 -4.06
C PRO A 56 -2.10 -17.31 -3.31
N ALA A 57 -0.79 -17.21 -3.06
CA ALA A 57 -0.05 -18.22 -2.30
C ALA A 57 -0.52 -18.31 -0.85
N LEU A 58 -0.69 -17.16 -0.19
CA LEU A 58 -1.19 -17.08 1.19
C LEU A 58 -2.62 -17.59 1.31
N ARG A 59 -3.51 -17.17 0.40
CA ARG A 59 -4.91 -17.62 0.37
C ARG A 59 -5.02 -19.13 0.18
N LYS A 60 -4.17 -19.72 -0.67
CA LYS A 60 -4.11 -21.18 -0.87
C LYS A 60 -3.68 -21.90 0.40
N ALA A 61 -2.64 -21.42 1.08
CA ALA A 61 -2.17 -22.00 2.33
C ALA A 61 -3.18 -21.86 3.48
N ALA A 62 -3.91 -20.75 3.52
CA ALA A 62 -4.92 -20.47 4.55
C ALA A 62 -6.09 -21.47 4.56
N VAL A 63 -6.32 -22.21 3.47
CA VAL A 63 -7.34 -23.28 3.42
C VAL A 63 -7.11 -24.34 4.51
N GLN A 64 -5.85 -24.64 4.81
CA GLN A 64 -5.48 -25.65 5.81
C GLN A 64 -4.85 -25.05 7.08
N ASN A 65 -4.60 -23.74 7.10
CA ASN A 65 -3.99 -23.03 8.21
C ASN A 65 -4.97 -21.99 8.78
N THR A 66 -5.71 -22.36 9.82
CA THR A 66 -6.71 -21.50 10.47
C THR A 66 -6.12 -20.23 11.06
N LYS A 67 -4.86 -20.27 11.51
CA LYS A 67 -4.16 -19.07 12.00
C LYS A 67 -3.93 -18.08 10.85
N LEU A 68 -3.33 -18.54 9.75
CA LEU A 68 -3.09 -17.70 8.57
C LEU A 68 -4.40 -17.17 7.98
N LYS A 69 -5.46 -17.98 7.96
CA LYS A 69 -6.79 -17.53 7.55
C LYS A 69 -7.27 -16.34 8.39
N LYS A 70 -7.13 -16.41 9.71
CA LYS A 70 -7.50 -15.30 10.60
C LYS A 70 -6.68 -14.04 10.34
N GLU A 71 -5.37 -14.18 10.10
CA GLU A 71 -4.51 -13.03 9.74
C GLU A 71 -4.97 -12.37 8.43
N LEU A 72 -5.28 -13.17 7.41
CA LEU A 72 -5.81 -12.68 6.13
C LEU A 72 -7.20 -12.03 6.28
N ASP A 73 -8.08 -12.59 7.12
CA ASP A 73 -9.42 -12.03 7.37
C ASP A 73 -9.35 -10.68 8.11
N VAL A 74 -8.40 -10.53 9.05
CA VAL A 74 -8.13 -9.25 9.72
C VAL A 74 -7.58 -8.25 8.71
N PHE A 75 -6.59 -8.66 7.94
CA PHE A 75 -5.99 -7.81 6.91
C PHE A 75 -7.00 -7.36 5.85
N ALA A 76 -7.86 -8.25 5.35
CA ALA A 76 -8.83 -7.94 4.31
C ALA A 76 -9.86 -6.88 4.74
N LYS A 77 -10.23 -6.86 6.03
CA LYS A 77 -11.13 -5.84 6.59
C LYS A 77 -10.48 -4.46 6.60
N ASP A 78 -9.20 -4.39 6.92
CA ASP A 78 -8.44 -3.15 6.89
C ASP A 78 -8.15 -2.72 5.44
N TRP A 79 -7.86 -3.67 4.55
CA TRP A 79 -7.51 -3.45 3.15
C TRP A 79 -8.62 -2.80 2.31
N GLY A 80 -9.87 -3.31 2.42
CA GLY A 80 -11.00 -2.75 1.68
C GLY A 80 -11.23 -1.26 1.99
N ASN A 81 -10.93 -0.86 3.22
CA ASN A 81 -11.01 0.54 3.64
C ASN A 81 -9.81 1.35 3.13
N VAL A 82 -8.59 0.81 3.22
CA VAL A 82 -7.34 1.50 2.81
C VAL A 82 -7.31 1.80 1.32
N SER A 83 -7.62 0.81 0.48
CA SER A 83 -7.62 0.96 -0.99
C SER A 83 -8.69 1.94 -1.46
N GLY A 84 -9.91 1.84 -0.91
CA GLY A 84 -11.01 2.77 -1.19
C GLY A 84 -10.65 4.21 -0.84
N ILE A 85 -10.17 4.46 0.38
CA ILE A 85 -9.73 5.78 0.85
C ILE A 85 -8.62 6.33 -0.07
N ALA A 86 -7.62 5.51 -0.41
CA ALA A 86 -6.53 5.95 -1.27
C ALA A 86 -7.04 6.38 -2.66
N PHE A 87 -7.92 5.59 -3.29
CA PHE A 87 -8.48 5.91 -4.59
C PHE A 87 -9.38 7.15 -4.57
N GLU A 88 -10.23 7.29 -3.56
CA GLU A 88 -11.08 8.48 -3.40
C GLU A 88 -10.26 9.76 -3.29
N ILE A 89 -9.16 9.71 -2.54
CA ILE A 89 -8.24 10.83 -2.36
C ILE A 89 -7.55 11.17 -3.70
N PHE A 90 -7.02 10.18 -4.41
CA PHE A 90 -6.38 10.41 -5.72
C PHE A 90 -7.36 10.94 -6.78
N ASP A 91 -8.57 10.37 -6.86
CA ASP A 91 -9.61 10.81 -7.81
C ASP A 91 -10.08 12.24 -7.52
N SER A 92 -10.20 12.60 -6.23
CA SER A 92 -10.49 13.98 -5.82
C SER A 92 -9.41 14.97 -6.26
N TYR A 93 -8.13 14.56 -6.22
CA TYR A 93 -7.02 15.40 -6.66
C TYR A 93 -6.95 15.57 -8.19
N GLU A 94 -7.30 14.54 -8.96
CA GLU A 94 -7.38 14.63 -10.43
C GLU A 94 -8.51 15.56 -10.90
N LYS A 95 -9.60 15.64 -10.14
CA LYS A 95 -10.76 16.49 -10.46
C LYS A 95 -10.60 17.96 -10.06
N GLY A 96 -9.58 18.30 -9.29
CA GLY A 96 -9.25 19.67 -8.90
C GLY A 96 -8.93 19.81 -7.41
N PHE A 97 -7.82 20.46 -7.11
CA PHE A 97 -7.36 20.68 -5.73
C PHE A 97 -8.25 21.72 -5.02
N SER A 98 -9.06 21.27 -4.06
CA SER A 98 -9.65 22.16 -3.04
C SER A 98 -8.80 22.11 -1.77
N GLY A 99 -8.16 23.22 -1.43
CA GLY A 99 -7.02 23.26 -0.50
C GLY A 99 -7.32 22.92 0.96
N ASP A 100 -8.57 23.04 1.39
CA ASP A 100 -8.89 23.04 2.83
C ASP A 100 -8.94 21.63 3.44
N ARG A 101 -9.19 20.59 2.63
CA ARG A 101 -9.18 19.18 3.09
C ARG A 101 -7.94 18.40 2.69
N PHE A 102 -7.14 18.93 1.77
CA PHE A 102 -5.99 18.23 1.20
C PHE A 102 -5.02 17.70 2.27
N LEU A 103 -4.63 18.53 3.24
CA LEU A 103 -3.65 18.15 4.26
C LEU A 103 -4.15 17.01 5.16
N LEU A 104 -5.45 17.03 5.46
CA LEU A 104 -6.10 15.98 6.24
C LEU A 104 -6.13 14.68 5.43
N ASP A 105 -6.61 14.75 4.19
CA ASP A 105 -6.69 13.61 3.27
C ASP A 105 -5.32 12.98 3.05
N PHE A 106 -4.28 13.79 2.79
CA PHE A 106 -2.91 13.32 2.65
C PHE A 106 -2.41 12.65 3.93
N GLY A 107 -2.70 13.23 5.11
CA GLY A 107 -2.33 12.62 6.40
C GLY A 107 -2.98 11.26 6.60
N ILE A 108 -4.26 11.13 6.22
CA ILE A 108 -5.00 9.87 6.22
C ILE A 108 -4.33 8.88 5.25
N LEU A 109 -4.15 9.26 3.98
CA LEU A 109 -3.51 8.45 2.93
C LEU A 109 -2.16 7.89 3.41
N PHE A 110 -1.28 8.76 3.90
CA PHE A 110 0.03 8.38 4.40
C PHE A 110 -0.08 7.37 5.55
N SER A 111 -0.98 7.61 6.49
CA SER A 111 -1.17 6.72 7.65
C SER A 111 -1.73 5.35 7.24
N VAL A 112 -2.74 5.31 6.37
CA VAL A 112 -3.40 4.06 5.98
C VAL A 112 -2.45 3.17 5.16
N LEU A 113 -1.72 3.75 4.21
CA LEU A 113 -0.72 3.03 3.41
C LEU A 113 0.41 2.51 4.28
N ARG A 114 0.97 3.36 5.16
CA ARG A 114 2.06 2.96 6.04
C ARG A 114 1.66 1.83 6.99
N ASN A 115 0.44 1.87 7.52
CA ASN A 115 -0.04 0.81 8.42
C ASN A 115 -0.22 -0.51 7.68
N ARG A 116 -0.77 -0.47 6.46
CA ARG A 116 -0.90 -1.65 5.58
C ARG A 116 0.47 -2.29 5.31
N MET A 117 1.41 -1.51 4.79
CA MET A 117 2.77 -1.96 4.44
C MET A 117 3.48 -2.58 5.65
N ARG A 118 3.33 -1.97 6.83
CA ARG A 118 3.89 -2.52 8.07
C ARG A 118 3.22 -3.83 8.47
N TYR A 119 1.93 -4.00 8.25
CA TYR A 119 1.26 -5.27 8.53
C TYR A 119 1.79 -6.37 7.63
N GLU A 120 1.91 -6.09 6.33
CA GLU A 120 2.48 -7.01 5.34
C GLU A 120 3.90 -7.41 5.74
N GLU A 121 4.76 -6.44 6.00
CA GLU A 121 6.16 -6.67 6.37
C GLU A 121 6.36 -7.46 7.66
N ASN A 122 5.57 -7.15 8.70
CA ASN A 122 5.77 -7.74 10.02
C ASN A 122 5.05 -9.08 10.19
N ILE A 123 3.98 -9.32 9.41
CA ILE A 123 3.11 -10.49 9.60
C ILE A 123 3.10 -11.35 8.33
N LEU A 124 2.59 -10.82 7.21
CA LEU A 124 2.26 -11.64 6.04
C LEU A 124 3.49 -12.10 5.27
N TYR A 125 4.55 -11.28 5.19
CA TYR A 125 5.81 -11.64 4.52
C TYR A 125 6.52 -12.79 5.24
N GLY A 126 6.48 -12.79 6.57
CA GLY A 126 7.01 -13.90 7.36
C GLY A 126 6.22 -15.20 7.16
N GLU A 127 4.91 -15.12 6.94
CA GLU A 127 4.11 -16.31 6.59
C GLU A 127 4.38 -16.77 5.16
N TYR A 128 4.62 -15.85 4.22
CA TYR A 128 4.97 -16.19 2.83
C TYR A 128 6.32 -16.86 2.72
N ASP A 129 7.36 -16.32 3.38
CA ASP A 129 8.71 -16.91 3.35
C ASP A 129 8.69 -18.36 3.87
N LYS A 130 7.91 -18.65 4.92
CA LYS A 130 7.72 -20.04 5.41
C LYS A 130 7.12 -20.96 4.35
N LEU A 131 6.20 -20.47 3.52
CA LEU A 131 5.61 -21.25 2.41
C LEU A 131 6.61 -21.46 1.28
N ALA A 132 7.47 -20.47 1.02
CA ALA A 132 8.52 -20.53 0.01
C ALA A 132 9.76 -21.33 0.47
N GLY A 133 9.80 -21.77 1.73
CA GLY A 133 10.92 -22.51 2.32
C GLY A 133 12.14 -21.63 2.60
N MET A 134 11.92 -20.35 2.92
CA MET A 134 12.96 -19.32 3.11
C MET A 134 13.07 -18.78 4.53
#